data_AF-A0A971LIE2-F1
#
_entry.id   AF-A0A971LIE2-F1
#
_cell.length_a   1.000
_cell.length_b   1.000
_cell.length_c   1.000
_cell.angle_alpha   90.00
_cell.angle_beta   90.00
_cell.angle_gamma   90.00
#
_symmetry.space_group_name_H-M   'P 1'
#
loop_
_entity.id
_entity.type
_entity.pdbx_description
1 polymer ?
#
loop_
_entity_poly.entity_id
_entity_poly.type
_entity_poly.pdbx_seq_one_letter_code
_entity_poly.pdbx_strand_id
1 'polypeptide(L)' 'MVKNVALFIDYENVYWSLKNNYGLVSQPGYLIDLIKREAQKEGQVVLALAYADFDQPEFKG' A
#
# COMPACT_ATOMS: atom_id res chain seq x y z
N MET A 1 -8.13 -11.84 -22.55
CA MET A 1 -8.43 -12.33 -21.19
C MET A 1 -7.94 -11.26 -20.22
N VAL A 2 -8.80 -10.76 -19.32
CA VAL A 2 -8.35 -9.86 -18.25
C VAL A 2 -7.71 -10.72 -17.17
N LYS A 3 -6.48 -10.39 -16.77
CA LYS A 3 -5.80 -11.09 -15.66
C LYS A 3 -6.38 -10.61 -14.34
N ASN A 4 -6.59 -11.53 -13.40
CA ASN A 4 -6.97 -11.19 -12.03
C ASN A 4 -5.69 -11.02 -11.19
N VAL A 5 -5.64 -9.95 -10.41
CA VAL A 5 -4.51 -9.61 -9.54
C VAL A 5 -4.99 -9.62 -8.09
N ALA A 6 -4.25 -10.31 -7.23
CA ALA A 6 -4.40 -10.23 -5.78
C ALA A 6 -3.20 -9.45 -5.23
N LEU A 7 -3.48 -8.39 -4.47
CA LEU A 7 -2.49 -7.46 -3.96
C LEU A 7 -2.36 -7.65 -2.44
N PHE A 8 -1.15 -7.97 -2.00
CA PHE A 8 -0.78 -8.12 -0.58
C PHE A 8 0.33 -7.12 -0.29
N ILE A 9 0.09 -6.22 0.66
CA ILE A 9 0.98 -5.09 0.95
C ILE A 9 1.47 -5.24 2.39
N ASP A 10 2.79 -5.36 2.57
CA ASP A 10 3.44 -5.10 3.84
C ASP A 10 3.53 -3.58 4.02
N TYR A 11 2.46 -2.99 4.54
CA TYR A 11 2.30 -1.53 4.59
C TYR A 11 3.30 -0.90 5.55
N GLU A 12 3.59 -1.58 6.66
CA GLU A 12 4.58 -1.14 7.65
C GLU A 12 5.97 -0.99 7.00
N ASN A 13 6.43 -2.01 6.28
CA ASN A 13 7.73 -1.96 5.63
C ASN A 13 7.79 -0.88 4.52
N VAL A 14 6.72 -0.73 3.73
CA VAL A 14 6.64 0.34 2.73
C VAL A 14 6.71 1.72 3.39
N TYR A 15 5.92 1.96 4.43
CA TYR A 15 5.90 3.25 5.14
C TYR A 15 7.28 3.58 5.73
N TRP A 16 7.89 2.65 6.47
CA TRP A 16 9.19 2.89 7.10
C TRP A 16 10.31 3.08 6.07
N SER A 17 10.26 2.37 4.94
CA SER A 17 11.20 2.57 3.83
C SER A 17 11.07 3.98 3.23
N LEU A 18 9.86 4.46 3.02
CA LEU A 18 9.62 5.83 2.51
C LEU A 18 10.09 6.89 3.50
N LYS A 19 9.74 6.73 4.77
CA LYS A 19 10.10 7.67 5.84
C LYS A 19 11.61 7.73 6.06
N ASN A 20 12.27 6.57 6.20
CA ASN A 20 13.68 6.52 6.61
C ASN A 20 14.64 6.77 5.45
N ASN A 21 14.32 6.32 4.23
CA ASN A 21 15.25 6.41 3.10
C ASN A 21 15.02 7.68 2.26
N TYR A 22 13.82 8.25 2.30
CA TYR A 22 13.43 9.39 1.45
C TYR A 22 12.84 10.57 2.22
N GLY A 23 12.64 10.46 3.54
CA GLY A 23 12.01 11.51 4.34
C GLY A 23 10.54 11.76 3.98
N LEU A 24 9.90 10.81 3.31
CA LEU A 24 8.53 10.95 2.82
C LEU A 24 7.53 10.32 3.79
N VAL A 25 6.57 11.13 4.23
CA VAL A 25 5.41 10.67 5.01
C VAL A 25 4.17 10.89 4.17
N SER A 26 3.49 9.81 3.81
CA SER A 26 2.24 9.82 3.06
C SER A 26 1.06 9.46 3.96
N GLN A 27 -0.12 10.01 3.66
CA GLN A 27 -1.34 9.52 4.29
C GLN A 27 -1.61 8.08 3.83
N PRO A 28 -1.93 7.15 4.76
CA PRO A 28 -2.20 5.75 4.47
C PRO A 28 -3.11 5.51 3.27
N GLY A 29 -4.29 6.15 3.25
CA GLY A 29 -5.25 5.99 2.15
C GLY A 29 -4.65 6.36 0.78
N TYR A 30 -3.91 7.47 0.71
CA TYR A 30 -3.29 7.93 -0.53
C TYR A 30 -2.20 6.96 -1.05
N LEU A 31 -1.35 6.45 -0.15
CA LEU A 31 -0.32 5.48 -0.52
C LEU A 31 -0.94 4.18 -1.05
N ILE A 32 -2.00 3.68 -0.41
CA ILE A 32 -2.73 2.50 -0.86
C ILE A 32 -3.36 2.72 -2.25
N ASP A 33 -3.92 3.90 -2.52
CA ASP A 33 -4.49 4.22 -3.82
C ASP A 33 -3.42 4.26 -4.93
N LEU A 34 -2.24 4.80 -4.64
CA LEU A 34 -1.11 4.77 -5.57
C LEU A 34 -0.67 3.33 -5.89
N ILE A 35 -0.50 2.49 -4.87
CA ILE A 35 -0.10 1.09 -5.06
C ILE A 35 -1.15 0.34 -5.87
N LYS A 36 -2.45 0.55 -5.59
CA LYS A 36 -3.55 -0.06 -6.35
C LYS A 36 -3.54 0.36 -7.82
N ARG A 37 -3.29 1.64 -8.12
CA ARG A 37 -3.21 2.14 -9.50
C ARG A 37 -2.07 1.50 -10.29
N GLU A 38 -0.92 1.26 -9.64
CA GLU A 38 0.19 0.54 -10.26
C GLU A 38 -0.17 -0.93 -10.49
N ALA A 39 -0.73 -1.61 -9.51
CA ALA A 39 -1.16 -3.01 -9.64
C ALA A 39 -2.23 -3.21 -10.72
N GLN A 40 -3.11 -2.22 -10.93
CA GLN A 40 -4.14 -2.26 -11.98
C GLN A 40 -3.57 -2.31 -13.41
N LYS A 41 -2.30 -1.93 -13.61
CA LYS A 41 -1.64 -2.06 -14.92
C LYS A 41 -1.39 -3.53 -15.30
N GLU A 42 -1.28 -4.42 -14.31
CA GLU A 42 -1.05 -5.86 -14.50
C GLU A 42 -2.35 -6.65 -14.72
N GLY A 43 -3.50 -6.08 -14.32
CA GLY A 43 -4.80 -6.70 -14.46
C GLY A 43 -5.85 -6.13 -13.51
N GLN A 44 -7.03 -6.75 -13.48
CA GLN A 44 -8.08 -6.37 -12.55
C GLN A 44 -7.69 -6.79 -11.13
N VAL A 45 -7.48 -5.82 -10.25
CA VAL A 45 -7.30 -6.07 -8.81
C VAL A 45 -8.63 -6.55 -8.24
N VAL A 46 -8.69 -7.82 -7.81
CA VAL A 46 -9.89 -8.45 -7.23
C VAL A 46 -9.82 -8.57 -5.71
N LEU A 47 -8.63 -8.46 -5.14
CA LEU A 47 -8.37 -8.47 -3.71
C LEU A 47 -7.20 -7.53 -3.41
N ALA A 48 -7.32 -6.72 -2.35
CA ALA A 48 -6.24 -5.89 -1.84
C ALA A 48 -6.23 -5.93 -0.31
N LEU A 49 -5.17 -6.47 0.28
CA LEU A 49 -4.96 -6.55 1.71
C LEU A 49 -3.67 -5.83 2.09
N ALA A 50 -3.75 -4.98 3.11
CA ALA A 50 -2.61 -4.27 3.67
C ALA A 50 -2.41 -4.71 5.12
N TYR A 51 -1.17 -5.04 5.47
CA TYR A 51 -0.78 -5.53 6.78
C TYR A 51 0.14 -4.52 7.45
N ALA A 52 -0.22 -4.15 8.67
CA ALA A 52 0.57 -3.32 9.58
C ALA A 52 -0.01 -3.44 10.99
N ASP A 53 0.77 -3.00 11.98
CA ASP A 53 0.26 -2.74 13.33
C ASP A 53 -0.53 -1.43 13.37
N PHE A 54 -1.78 -1.45 12.86
CA PHE A 54 -2.63 -0.25 12.74
C PHE A 54 -2.97 0.44 14.07
N ASP A 55 -2.61 -0.16 15.21
CA ASP A 55 -2.72 0.48 16.51
C ASP A 55 -1.61 1.51 16.76
N GLN A 56 -0.54 1.52 15.95
CA GLN A 56 0.52 2.52 16.01
C GLN A 56 0.03 3.91 15.60
N PRO A 57 0.42 4.98 16.33
CA PRO A 57 0.01 6.36 16.02
C PRO A 57 0.29 6.78 14.57
N GLU A 58 1.40 6.32 14.00
CA GLU A 58 1.84 6.61 12.63
C GLU A 58 0.88 6.09 11.55
N PHE A 59 0.08 5.08 11.88
CA PHE A 59 -0.88 4.45 10.95
C PHE A 59 -2.33 4.81 11.25
N LYS A 60 -2.58 5.64 12.27
CA LYS A 60 -3.89 6.21 12.55
C LYS A 60 -4.14 7.39 11.61
N GLY A 61 -4.82 7.14 10.49
CA GLY A 61 -5.20 8.18 9.52
C GLY A 61 -5.57 7.65 8.16
#